data_AF-A0A5C9CEN5-F1
#
_entry.id   AF-A0A5C9CEN5-F1
#
_cell.length_a   1.000
_cell.length_b   1.000
_cell.length_c   1.000
_cell.angle_alpha   90.00
_cell.angle_beta   90.00
_cell.angle_gamma   90.00
#
_symmetry.space_group_name_H-M   'P 1'
#
loop_
_entity.id
_entity.type
_entity.pdbx_description
1 polymer ?
#
loop_
_entity_poly.entity_id
_entity_poly.type
_entity_poly.pdbx_seq_one_letter_code
_entity_poly.pdbx_strand_id
1 'polypeptide(L)' 'MTAAAAVQSLGLALVPPPLVQEEELARGNLRVACAHELSSQHAYDRVRPETDDNAAATQ' A
#
# COMPACT_ATOMS: atom_id res chain seq x y z
N MET A 1 1.71 12.13 -5.35
CA MET A 1 1.40 11.58 -6.69
C MET A 1 1.02 10.11 -6.52
N THR A 2 0.03 9.58 -7.25
CA THR A 2 -0.48 8.20 -7.07
C THR A 2 -0.06 7.29 -8.23
N ALA A 3 -0.14 5.96 -8.04
CA ALA A 3 0.10 5.00 -9.12
C ALA A 3 -0.80 5.27 -10.35
N ALA A 4 -2.08 5.60 -10.12
CA ALA A 4 -3.02 5.91 -11.20
C ALA A 4 -2.62 7.14 -12.03
N ALA A 5 -2.06 8.17 -11.40
CA ALA A 5 -1.52 9.32 -12.12
C ALA A 5 -0.26 8.96 -12.92
N ALA A 6 0.60 8.10 -12.37
CA ALA A 6 1.80 7.61 -13.06
C ALA A 6 1.45 6.75 -14.29
N VAL A 7 0.41 5.90 -14.21
CA VAL A 7 -0.14 5.16 -15.38
C VAL A 7 -0.56 6.11 -16.49
N GLN A 8 -1.12 7.27 -16.13
CA GLN A 8 -1.51 8.31 -17.09
C GLN A 8 -0.34 9.19 -17.55
N SER A 9 0.91 8.75 -17.36
CA SER A 9 2.12 9.47 -17.77
C SER A 9 2.30 10.85 -17.12
N LEU A 10 1.73 11.08 -15.93
CA LEU A 10 1.84 12.35 -15.20
C LEU A 10 3.10 12.46 -14.33
N GLY A 11 3.98 11.45 -14.33
CA GLY A 11 5.28 11.47 -13.65
C GLY A 11 5.59 10.22 -12.83
N LEU A 12 6.30 10.42 -11.72
CA LEU A 12 6.79 9.36 -10.82
C LEU A 12 5.99 9.30 -9.52
N ALA A 13 5.62 8.09 -9.09
CA ALA A 13 4.95 7.84 -7.82
C ALA A 13 5.78 6.90 -6.94
N LEU A 14 5.95 7.27 -5.66
CA LEU A 14 6.46 6.36 -4.64
C LEU A 14 5.29 5.60 -4.03
N VAL A 15 5.25 4.29 -4.20
CA VAL A 15 4.11 3.45 -3.83
C VAL A 15 4.63 2.20 -3.12
N PRO A 16 4.03 1.79 -1.97
CA PRO A 16 4.36 0.52 -1.34
C PRO A 16 4.15 -0.66 -2.30
N PRO A 17 5.05 -1.64 -2.36
CA PRO A 17 4.94 -2.78 -3.28
C PRO A 17 3.57 -3.49 -3.25
N PRO A 18 2.93 -3.73 -2.09
CA PRO A 18 1.62 -4.39 -2.03
C PRO A 18 0.47 -3.60 -2.69
N LEU A 19 0.66 -2.30 -2.94
CA LEU A 19 -0.35 -1.42 -3.53
C LEU A 19 -0.15 -1.21 -5.04
N VAL A 20 0.91 -1.76 -5.63
CA VAL A 20 1.15 -1.71 -7.07
C VAL A 20 0.42 -2.88 -7.74
N GLN A 21 -0.44 -2.57 -8.71
CA GLN A 21 -1.14 -3.60 -9.49
C GLN A 21 -0.16 -4.32 -10.41
N GLU A 22 -0.04 -5.65 -10.26
CA GLU A 22 0.88 -6.46 -11.07
C GLU A 22 0.58 -6.37 -12.57
N GLU A 23 -0.69 -6.24 -12.96
CA GLU A 23 -1.12 -6.12 -14.35
C GLU A 23 -0.49 -4.91 -15.06
N GLU A 24 -0.39 -3.77 -14.37
CA GLU A 24 0.20 -2.55 -14.94
C GLU A 24 1.71 -2.68 -15.15
N LEU A 25 2.39 -3.43 -14.27
CA LEU A 25 3.82 -3.77 -14.45
C LEU A 25 4.00 -4.79 -15.57
N ALA A 26 3.17 -5.82 -15.63
CA ALA A 26 3.23 -6.87 -16.64
C ALA A 26 2.96 -6.34 -18.06
N ARG A 27 2.03 -5.40 -18.20
CA ARG A 27 1.72 -4.73 -19.47
C ARG A 27 2.72 -3.63 -19.83
N GLY A 28 3.54 -3.19 -18.88
CA GLY A 28 4.50 -2.11 -19.05
C GLY A 28 3.90 -0.69 -18.98
N ASN A 29 2.64 -0.57 -18.55
CA ASN A 29 2.01 0.72 -18.24
C ASN A 29 2.71 1.42 -17.06
N LEU A 30 3.28 0.63 -16.15
CA LEU A 30 4.22 1.09 -15.14
C LEU A 30 5.56 0.38 -15.30
N ARG A 31 6.63 1.08 -14.91
CA ARG A 31 7.95 0.50 -14.71
C ARG A 31 8.57 1.01 -13.42
N VAL A 32 9.42 0.17 -12.83
CA VAL A 32 10.27 0.56 -11.70
C VAL A 32 11.30 1.57 -12.22
N ALA A 33 11.21 2.81 -11.77
CA ALA A 33 12.14 3.87 -12.13
C ALA A 33 13.47 3.78 -11.36
N CYS A 34 13.42 3.30 -10.12
CA CYS A 34 14.59 3.11 -9.27
C CYS A 34 14.43 1.80 -8.48
N ALA A 35 15.38 0.88 -8.64
CA ALA A 35 15.39 -0.41 -7.94
C ALA A 35 16.06 -0.36 -6.56
N HIS A 36 16.48 0.83 -6.11
CA HIS A 36 17.03 0.99 -4.77
C HIS A 36 15.90 0.99 -3.74
N GLU A 37 15.96 0.06 -2.79
CA GLU A 37 15.01 0.01 -1.69
C GLU A 37 15.19 1.25 -0.81
N LEU A 38 14.08 1.96 -0.61
CA LEU A 38 14.04 3.05 0.36
C LEU A 38 13.73 2.46 1.72
N SER A 39 14.65 2.61 2.67
CA SER A 39 14.42 2.19 4.05
C SER A 39 13.28 3.02 4.64
N SER A 40 12.10 2.41 4.77
CA SER A 40 10.96 2.99 5.46
C SER A 40 10.32 1.97 6.38
N GLN A 41 9.98 2.39 7.60
CA GLN A 41 9.26 1.58 8.58
C GLN A 41 7.78 1.97 8.52
N HIS A 42 7.05 1.45 7.53
CA HIS A 42 5.59 1.56 7.49
C HIS A 42 4.97 0.27 8.01
N ALA A 43 4.31 0.35 9.17
CA ALA A 43 3.44 -0.71 9.68
C ALA A 43 2.01 -0.50 9.19
N TYR A 44 1.31 -1.60 8.87
CA TYR A 44 -0.12 -1.60 8.58
C TYR A 44 -0.86 -2.11 9.80
N ASP A 45 -1.29 -1.20 10.66
CA ASP A 45 -1.96 -1.55 11.91
C ASP A 45 -3.45 -1.76 11.74
N ARG A 46 -3.98 -2.81 12.37
CA ARG A 46 -5.41 -3.03 12.45
C ARG A 46 -5.98 -2.25 13.62
N VAL A 47 -6.56 -1.09 13.33
CA VAL A 47 -7.32 -0.32 14.33
C VAL A 47 -8.70 -0.93 14.49
N ARG A 48 -9.07 -1.25 15.73
CA ARG A 48 -10.42 -1.70 16.10
C ARG A 48 -10.98 -0.74 17.15
N PRO A 49 -12.30 -0.50 17.15
CA PRO A 49 -12.93 0.19 18.26
C PRO A 49 -12.68 -0.60 19.55
N GLU A 50 -12.53 0.11 20.67
CA GLU A 50 -12.40 -0.49 21.98
C GLU A 50 -13.70 -1.21 22.31
N THR A 51 -13.65 -2.55 22.35
CA THR A 51 -14.74 -3.39 22.84
C THR A 51 -14.42 -3.81 24.26
N ASP A 52 -15.39 -3.68 25.14
CA ASP A 52 -15.25 -4.11 26.53
C ASP A 52 -15.26 -5.65 26.57
N ASP A 53 -14.08 -6.26 26.40
CA ASP A 53 -13.88 -7.71 26.38
C ASP A 53 -14.28 -8.39 27.72
N ASN A 54 -14.65 -7.60 28.74
CA ASN A 54 -15.09 -8.06 30.06
C ASN A 54 -16.60 -8.39 30.13
N ALA A 55 -17.41 -8.09 29.11
CA ALA A 55 -18.84 -8.40 29.13
C ALA A 55 -19.17 -9.89 28.92
N ALA A 56 -18.22 -10.70 28.43
CA ALA A 56 -18.45 -12.11 28.08
C ALA A 56 -18.13 -13.13 29.18
N ALA A 57 -17.68 -12.69 30.37
CA ALA A 57 -17.34 -13.60 31.49
C ALA A 57 -18.51 -13.86 32.47
N THR A 58 -19.75 -13.62 32.04
CA THR A 58 -20.95 -14.02 32.82
C THR A 58 -22.05 -14.50 31.87
N GLN A 59 -22.02 -15.78 31.48
CA GLN A 59 -23.20 -16.62 31.23
C GLN A 59 -22.81 -18.08 31.01
#